data_AF-A0A424YN55-F1
#
_entry.id   AF-A0A424YN55-F1
#
_cell.length_a   1.000
_cell.length_b   1.000
_cell.length_c   1.000
_cell.angle_alpha   90.00
_cell.angle_beta   90.00
_cell.angle_gamma   90.00
#
_symmetry.space_group_name_H-M   'P 1'
#
loop_
_entity.id
_entity.type
_entity.pdbx_description
1 polymer ?
#
loop_
_entity_poly.entity_id
_entity_poly.type
_entity_poly.pdbx_seq_one_letter_code
_entity_poly.pdbx_strand_id
1 'polypeptide(L)'
;MKPGSIGLVETKYYHLKDELVLESGKTIKNATIAYETYGKLNGRKNNVILVCHALTGDAHAAGWHEGDTKPGWWDILIGPGKCIDTTR
;
A
#
# COMPACT_ATOMS: atom_id res chain seq x y z
N MET A 1 7.16 0.66 19.84
CA MET A 1 6.75 1.34 18.59
C MET A 1 6.42 2.79 18.89
N LYS A 2 6.76 3.72 17.99
CA LYS A 2 6.41 5.14 18.15
C LYS A 2 4.88 5.33 18.10
N PRO A 3 4.30 6.24 18.89
CA PRO A 3 2.89 6.61 18.76
C PRO A 3 2.52 6.95 17.31
N GLY A 4 1.37 6.45 16.84
CA GLY A 4 0.91 6.66 15.46
C GLY A 4 1.59 5.80 14.38
N SER A 5 2.42 4.81 14.76
CA SER A 5 2.96 3.83 13.82
C SER A 5 1.94 2.73 13.51
N ILE A 6 1.94 2.25 12.26
CA ILE A 6 1.15 1.10 11.82
C ILE A 6 1.74 -0.24 12.32
N GLY A 7 3.03 -0.28 12.66
CA GLY A 7 3.72 -1.50 13.04
C GLY A 7 4.19 -2.31 11.84
N LEU A 8 4.28 -3.63 12.00
CA LEU A 8 4.70 -4.53 10.94
C LEU A 8 3.63 -4.62 9.85
N VAL A 9 4.06 -4.56 8.61
CA VAL A 9 3.21 -4.68 7.42
C VAL A 9 3.77 -5.77 6.52
N GLU A 10 2.87 -6.46 5.83
CA GLU A 10 3.22 -7.50 4.87
C GLU A 10 2.80 -7.08 3.46
N THR A 11 3.68 -7.31 2.50
CA THR A 11 3.37 -7.15 1.08
C THR A 11 2.42 -8.27 0.65
N LYS A 12 1.33 -7.89 -0.02
CA LYS A 12 0.38 -8.80 -0.65
C LYS A 12 0.55 -8.72 -2.16
N TYR A 13 0.07 -9.75 -2.85
CA TYR A 13 0.14 -9.86 -4.30
C TYR A 13 -1.24 -10.10 -4.89
N TYR A 14 -1.59 -9.29 -5.88
CA TYR A 14 -2.78 -9.51 -6.69
C TYR A 14 -2.35 -10.01 -8.07
N HIS A 15 -2.75 -11.24 -8.40
CA HIS A 15 -2.51 -11.83 -9.71
C HIS A 15 -3.70 -11.52 -10.63
N LEU A 16 -3.44 -10.83 -11.74
CA LEU A 16 -4.46 -10.53 -12.72
C LEU A 16 -4.92 -11.83 -13.37
N LYS A 17 -6.25 -12.02 -13.42
CA LYS A 17 -6.87 -13.19 -14.06
C LYS A 17 -6.76 -13.11 -15.58
N ASP A 18 -6.92 -11.90 -16.11
CA ASP A 18 -6.91 -11.61 -17.53
C ASP A 18 -5.58 -10.99 -17.96
N GLU A 19 -5.30 -11.05 -19.26
CA GLU A 19 -4.12 -10.39 -19.81
C GLU A 19 -4.26 -8.86 -19.72
N LEU A 20 -3.17 -8.17 -19.36
CA LEU A 20 -3.15 -6.72 -19.27
C LEU A 20 -2.75 -6.12 -20.62
N VAL A 21 -3.72 -5.52 -21.32
CA VAL A 21 -3.47 -4.73 -22.53
C VAL A 21 -2.97 -3.34 -22.11
N LEU A 22 -1.76 -3.00 -22.55
CA LEU A 22 -1.13 -1.71 -22.28
C LEU A 22 -1.58 -0.66 -23.29
N GLU A 23 -1.45 0.61 -22.95
CA GLU A 23 -1.72 1.73 -23.87
C GLU A 23 -0.90 1.67 -25.16
N SER A 24 0.30 1.06 -25.11
CA SER A 24 1.14 0.81 -26.29
C SER A 24 0.59 -0.26 -27.26
N GLY A 25 -0.52 -0.92 -26.91
CA GLY A 25 -1.10 -2.05 -27.66
C GLY A 25 -0.44 -3.40 -27.40
N LYS A 26 0.63 -3.45 -26.59
CA LYS A 26 1.26 -4.69 -26.14
C LYS A 26 0.48 -5.32 -24.99
N THR A 27 0.70 -6.61 -24.75
CA THR A 27 0.02 -7.36 -23.70
C THR A 27 1.00 -8.00 -22.73
N ILE A 28 0.68 -7.92 -21.43
CA ILE A 28 1.39 -8.64 -20.36
C ILE A 28 0.49 -9.79 -19.88
N LYS A 29 0.99 -11.03 -19.97
CA LYS A 29 0.31 -12.21 -19.43
C LYS A 29 0.71 -12.42 -17.97
N ASN A 30 -0.23 -12.88 -17.14
CA ASN A 30 0.00 -13.24 -15.73
C ASN A 30 0.62 -12.09 -14.91
N ALA A 31 0.18 -10.86 -15.17
CA ALA A 31 0.68 -9.69 -14.44
C ALA A 31 0.37 -9.83 -12.93
N THR A 32 1.34 -9.46 -12.09
CA THR A 32 1.20 -9.48 -10.64
C THR A 32 1.47 -8.10 -10.09
N ILE A 33 0.58 -7.61 -9.22
CA ILE A 33 0.71 -6.30 -8.57
C ILE A 33 1.00 -6.55 -7.08
N ALA A 34 2.15 -6.07 -6.62
CA ALA A 34 2.46 -5.99 -5.19
C ALA A 34 1.74 -4.79 -4.57
N TYR A 35 1.12 -4.98 -3.41
CA TYR A 35 0.40 -3.92 -2.71
C TYR A 35 0.42 -4.13 -1.19
N GLU A 36 0.15 -3.06 -0.45
CA GLU A 36 -0.06 -3.09 1.00
C GLU A 36 -1.38 -2.43 1.37
N THR A 37 -1.86 -2.72 2.58
CA THR A 37 -3.10 -2.16 3.11
C THR A 37 -2.90 -1.74 4.55
N TYR A 38 -3.34 -0.53 4.90
CA TYR A 38 -3.23 0.02 6.25
C TYR A 38 -4.62 0.32 6.80
N GLY A 39 -4.90 -0.10 8.03
CA GLY A 39 -6.23 0.07 8.67
C GLY A 39 -7.25 -0.99 8.26
N LYS A 40 -8.55 -0.63 8.29
CA LYS A 40 -9.66 -1.58 8.08
C LYS A 40 -10.72 -1.02 7.13
N LEU A 41 -11.09 -1.83 6.13
CA LEU A 41 -12.21 -1.53 5.24
C LEU A 41 -13.53 -1.58 6.01
N ASN A 42 -14.35 -0.54 5.89
CA ASN A 42 -15.67 -0.50 6.53
C ASN A 42 -16.72 -1.31 5.74
N GLY A 43 -17.86 -1.60 6.37
CA GLY A 43 -18.92 -2.42 5.74
C GLY A 43 -19.55 -1.82 4.48
N ARG A 44 -19.49 -0.48 4.32
CA ARG A 44 -19.99 0.23 3.13
C ARG A 44 -18.93 0.35 2.03
N LYS A 45 -17.69 -0.04 2.29
CA LYS A 45 -16.52 0.07 1.40
C LYS A 45 -16.28 1.48 0.86
N ASN A 46 -16.63 2.52 1.62
CA ASN A 46 -16.52 3.91 1.20
C ASN A 46 -15.38 4.69 1.88
N ASN A 47 -14.44 3.99 2.53
CA ASN A 47 -13.28 4.55 3.21
C ASN A 47 -11.94 4.11 2.56
N VAL A 48 -11.92 3.90 1.26
CA VAL A 48 -10.70 3.51 0.54
C VAL A 48 -9.99 4.75 0.01
N ILE A 49 -8.71 4.86 0.32
CA ILE A 49 -7.78 5.83 -0.27
C ILE A 49 -6.71 5.03 -1.01
N LEU A 50 -6.53 5.31 -2.31
CA LEU A 50 -5.44 4.72 -3.09
C LEU A 50 -4.24 5.66 -3.06
N VAL A 51 -3.09 5.14 -2.64
CA VAL A 51 -1.82 5.86 -2.63
C VAL A 51 -0.97 5.37 -3.81
N CYS A 52 -0.62 6.29 -4.70
CA CYS A 52 0.30 6.02 -5.80
C CYS A 52 1.70 6.47 -5.40
N HIS A 53 2.69 5.58 -5.54
CA HIS A 53 4.08 5.89 -5.21
C HIS A 53 4.72 6.80 -6.27
N ALA A 54 5.79 7.50 -5.86
CA ALA A 54 6.68 8.19 -6.80
C ALA A 54 7.55 7.20 -7.58
N LEU A 55 8.32 7.67 -8.58
CA LEU A 55 9.09 6.81 -9.48
C LEU A 55 10.01 5.80 -8.77
N THR A 56 10.68 6.21 -7.69
CA THR A 56 11.62 5.38 -6.93
C THR A 56 10.99 4.71 -5.71
N GLY A 57 9.69 4.91 -5.49
CA GLY A 57 8.96 4.30 -4.39
C GLY A 57 8.41 2.93 -4.77
N ASP A 58 7.78 2.30 -3.79
CA ASP A 58 7.14 0.98 -3.90
C ASP A 58 5.82 0.98 -3.12
N ALA A 59 5.26 -0.22 -2.90
CA ALA A 59 4.03 -0.40 -2.13
C ALA A 59 4.17 -0.03 -0.64
N HIS A 60 5.39 0.07 -0.10
CA HIS A 60 5.66 0.26 1.32
C HIS A 60 5.57 1.74 1.73
N ALA A 61 4.35 2.27 1.77
CA ALA A 61 4.09 3.66 2.11
C ALA A 61 4.17 3.95 3.61
N ALA A 62 3.91 2.99 4.50
CA ALA A 62 3.93 3.20 5.95
C ALA A 62 4.17 1.91 6.75
N GLY A 63 4.50 2.06 8.04
CA GLY A 63 4.85 0.91 8.88
C GLY A 63 6.28 0.43 8.65
N TRP A 64 6.53 -0.84 8.94
CA TRP A 64 7.84 -1.48 8.88
C TRP A 64 7.72 -2.88 8.31
N HIS A 65 8.72 -3.34 7.56
CA HIS A 65 8.99 -4.77 7.37
C HIS A 65 9.92 -5.29 8.47
N GLU A 66 9.96 -6.61 8.61
CA GLU A 66 10.91 -7.24 9.52
C GLU A 66 12.35 -7.00 9.06
N GLY A 67 13.19 -6.48 9.95
CA GLY A 67 14.60 -6.17 9.66
C GLY A 67 14.85 -4.78 9.07
N ASP A 68 13.81 -3.99 8.84
CA ASP A 68 13.95 -2.64 8.29
C ASP A 68 14.73 -1.70 9.22
N THR A 69 15.56 -0.86 8.60
CA THR A 69 16.25 0.25 9.29
C THR A 69 15.47 1.57 9.22
N LYS A 70 14.48 1.66 8.32
CA LYS A 70 13.61 2.82 8.11
C LYS A 70 12.18 2.37 7.81
N PRO A 71 11.16 3.14 8.22
CA PRO A 71 9.78 2.83 7.90
C PRO A 71 9.44 3.19 6.45
N GLY A 72 8.24 2.83 6.02
CA GLY A 72 7.70 3.21 4.72
C GLY A 72 7.79 4.70 4.40
N TRP A 73 7.87 5.02 3.11
CA TRP A 73 8.32 6.33 2.60
C TRP A 73 7.40 7.51 2.95
N TRP A 74 6.17 7.25 3.41
CA TRP A 74 5.19 8.20 3.90
C TRP A 74 4.68 7.89 5.31
N ASP A 75 5.47 7.18 6.14
CA ASP A 75 5.06 6.83 7.50
C ASP A 75 4.62 8.07 8.29
N ILE A 76 5.27 9.22 8.13
CA ILE A 76 4.87 10.47 8.82
C ILE A 76 3.44 10.95 8.48
N LEU A 77 2.88 10.55 7.34
CA LEU A 77 1.54 10.95 6.88
C LEU A 77 0.47 9.90 7.15
N ILE A 78 0.81 8.61 7.16
CA ILE A 78 -0.15 7.51 7.23
C ILE A 78 0.00 6.77 8.57
N GLY A 79 -1.10 6.69 9.33
CA GLY A 79 -1.12 6.02 10.64
C GLY A 79 -2.15 6.58 11.61
N PRO A 80 -2.37 5.93 12.77
CA PRO A 80 -3.35 6.40 13.76
C PRO A 80 -3.06 7.84 14.19
N GLY A 81 -4.05 8.74 14.04
CA GLY A 81 -3.92 10.16 14.39
C GLY A 81 -3.05 11.00 13.44
N LYS A 82 -2.62 10.46 12.29
CA LYS A 82 -1.89 11.22 11.24
C LYS A 82 -2.85 11.78 10.20
N CYS A 83 -2.31 12.48 9.19
CA CYS A 83 -3.08 13.13 8.12
C CYS A 83 -3.99 12.14 7.37
N ILE A 84 -3.44 10.97 7.04
CA ILE A 84 -4.18 9.82 6.54
C ILE A 84 -4.35 8.86 7.72
N ASP A 85 -5.44 9.06 8.46
CA ASP A 85 -5.74 8.31 9.68
C ASP A 85 -6.31 6.92 9.35
N THR A 86 -5.67 5.89 9.88
CA THR A 86 -6.07 4.48 9.66
C THR A 86 -7.05 3.95 10.71
N THR A 87 -7.44 4.80 11.66
CA THR A 87 -8.41 4.50 12.72
C THR A 87 -9.72 5.27 12.59
N ARG A 88 -9.94 5.99 11.49
CA ARG A 88 -11.13 6.82 11.23
C ARG A 88 -11.81 6.48 9.91
#